data_AF-A0A519QZW4-F1
#
_entry.id   AF-A0A519QZW4-F1
#
_cell.length_a   1.000
_cell.length_b   1.000
_cell.length_c   1.000
_cell.angle_alpha   90.00
_cell.angle_beta   90.00
_cell.angle_gamma   90.00
#
_symmetry.space_group_name_H-M   'P 1'
#
loop_
_entity.id
_entity.type
_entity.pdbx_description
1 polymer ?
#
loop_
_entity_poly.entity_id
_entity_poly.type
_entity_poly.pdbx_seq_one_letter_code
_entity_poly.pdbx_strand_id
1 'polypeptide(L)'
;FNNTFLTRTTFANGLASAFTQDFDRKNKGVGFQGKLGADYYASEKTVFGVMIDANTVKTKLNNFSNTLINEVQSNVASSNSVLQDAYSNSPANNLTANFNIKHDFDKTGKNISFDVDYSNFNNKKDEQFNARYLNQGGQQTNTTLLRNNTDANIDIFAAKTDFTLPINKTMKFETGLKSSYVVTNNDFLSEQFLLDAWENDLGKSNNFVYKENINAAYLNFSTPLSKKISAQFGLRLENTITDGHSTGFRYNTAINRFGNFDTSFNKNYTQLFPTAYFQYKANANNNFGANLGRRVRRPNYQSLNPFINFIDRYTFSQGNPNLKPSVSNNIELSHSWKNKITTTINYTSTKDIIESVIEQKGLEAYNMPANIA
;
A
#
# COMPACT_ATOMS: atom_id res chain seq x y z
N PHE A 1 -9.71 21.27 8.43
CA PHE A 1 -8.82 22.44 8.35
C PHE A 1 -7.62 22.10 9.19
N ASN A 2 -6.44 22.03 8.60
CA ASN A 2 -5.20 21.90 9.37
C ASN A 2 -4.33 23.09 9.00
N ASN A 3 -4.01 23.90 9.99
CA ASN A 3 -2.91 24.85 9.89
C ASN A 3 -1.68 24.23 10.56
N THR A 4 -0.57 24.14 9.83
CA THR A 4 0.69 23.56 10.32
C THR A 4 1.79 24.58 10.18
N PHE A 5 2.50 24.84 11.27
CA PHE A 5 3.72 25.64 11.27
C PHE A 5 4.94 24.71 11.30
N LEU A 6 5.88 24.94 10.39
CA LEU A 6 7.09 24.13 10.29
C LEU A 6 8.32 25.03 10.17
N THR A 7 9.29 24.79 11.05
CA THR A 7 10.60 25.43 10.96
C THR A 7 11.65 24.36 10.66
N ARG A 8 12.40 24.54 9.57
CA ARG A 8 13.56 23.70 9.22
C ARG A 8 14.80 24.57 9.21
N THR A 9 15.84 24.14 9.91
CA THR A 9 17.13 24.83 9.93
C THR A 9 18.23 23.93 9.39
N THR A 10 19.15 24.47 8.61
CA THR A 10 20.30 23.72 8.08
C THR A 10 21.57 24.51 8.32
N PHE A 11 22.62 23.81 8.75
CA PHE A 11 23.96 24.34 8.91
C PHE A 11 24.93 23.40 8.20
N ALA A 12 25.41 23.79 7.02
CA ALA A 12 26.35 22.98 6.24
C ALA A 12 27.21 23.87 5.33
N ASN A 13 28.51 23.57 5.22
CA ASN A 13 29.44 24.19 4.26
C ASN A 13 29.38 25.73 4.19
N GLY A 14 29.28 26.42 5.35
CA GLY A 14 29.24 27.88 5.41
C GLY A 14 27.89 28.53 5.05
N LEU A 15 26.84 27.71 4.83
CA LEU A 15 25.45 28.12 4.72
C LEU A 15 24.73 27.85 6.05
N ALA A 16 24.13 28.90 6.61
CA ALA A 16 23.11 28.80 7.65
C ALA A 16 21.77 29.21 7.06
N SER A 17 20.79 28.31 7.06
CA SER A 17 19.46 28.59 6.52
C SER A 17 18.34 28.24 7.49
N ALA A 18 17.26 29.02 7.45
CA ALA A 18 16.04 28.79 8.19
C ALA A 18 14.84 28.97 7.26
N PHE A 19 14.04 27.91 7.14
CA PHE A 19 12.78 27.88 6.39
C PHE A 19 11.64 27.84 7.40
N THR A 20 10.87 28.93 7.49
CA THR A 20 9.67 29.00 8.32
C THR A 20 8.45 28.96 7.41
N GLN A 21 7.71 27.87 7.43
CA GLN A 21 6.55 27.63 6.59
C GLN A 21 5.26 27.67 7.41
N ASP A 22 4.32 28.50 6.98
CA ASP A 22 2.90 28.48 7.39
C ASP A 22 2.11 27.77 6.30
N PHE A 23 1.33 26.75 6.65
CA PHE A 23 0.68 25.84 5.71
C PHE A 23 -0.80 25.66 6.07
N ASP A 24 -1.71 26.26 5.29
CA ASP A 24 -3.16 26.07 5.41
C ASP A 24 -3.64 25.04 4.39
N ARG A 25 -4.20 23.93 4.90
CA ARG A 25 -4.77 22.86 4.08
C ARG A 25 -6.25 22.65 4.34
N LYS A 26 -7.02 22.75 3.25
CA LYS A 26 -8.47 22.53 3.19
C LYS A 26 -8.76 21.33 2.31
N ASN A 27 -9.13 20.21 2.95
CA ASN A 27 -9.60 19.01 2.26
C ASN A 27 -11.12 18.93 2.38
N LYS A 28 -11.81 18.72 1.26
CA LYS A 28 -13.26 18.44 1.22
C LYS A 28 -13.49 17.21 0.37
N GLY A 29 -14.35 16.32 0.81
CA GLY A 29 -14.71 15.13 0.06
C GLY A 29 -16.19 14.82 0.15
N VAL A 30 -16.73 14.24 -0.92
CA VAL A 30 -18.04 13.59 -0.92
C VAL A 30 -17.84 12.20 -1.47
N GLY A 31 -18.50 11.22 -0.87
CA GLY A 31 -18.46 9.85 -1.35
C GLY A 31 -19.81 9.17 -1.17
N PHE A 32 -20.01 8.12 -1.97
CA PHE A 32 -21.18 7.26 -1.92
C PHE A 32 -20.69 5.82 -1.83
N GLN A 33 -21.34 5.02 -1.00
CA GLN A 33 -21.09 3.60 -0.87
C GLN A 33 -22.42 2.86 -0.94
N GLY A 34 -22.42 1.71 -1.61
CA GLY A 34 -23.60 0.87 -1.75
C GLY A 34 -23.20 -0.58 -1.92
N LYS A 35 -23.89 -1.46 -1.22
CA LYS A 35 -23.66 -2.90 -1.30
C LYS A 35 -24.99 -3.62 -1.44
N LEU A 36 -25.07 -4.52 -2.40
CA LEU A 36 -26.23 -5.35 -2.68
C LEU A 36 -25.77 -6.80 -2.80
N GLY A 37 -26.54 -7.73 -2.23
CA GLY A 37 -26.26 -9.15 -2.36
C GLY A 37 -27.51 -9.98 -2.17
N ALA A 38 -27.48 -11.20 -2.67
CA ALA A 38 -28.58 -12.15 -2.58
C ALA A 38 -28.05 -13.57 -2.49
N ASP A 39 -28.73 -14.39 -1.71
CA ASP A 39 -28.48 -15.82 -1.59
C ASP A 39 -29.66 -16.60 -2.18
N TYR A 40 -29.36 -17.57 -3.05
CA TYR A 40 -30.32 -18.51 -3.62
C TYR A 40 -30.07 -19.92 -3.10
N TYR A 41 -31.02 -20.43 -2.33
CA TYR A 41 -31.00 -21.78 -1.80
C TYR A 41 -31.57 -22.76 -2.82
N ALA A 42 -30.72 -23.29 -3.70
CA ALA A 42 -31.12 -24.29 -4.69
C ALA A 42 -31.58 -25.62 -4.04
N SER A 43 -31.15 -25.88 -2.81
CA SER A 43 -31.64 -26.98 -1.95
C SER A 43 -31.25 -26.71 -0.49
N GLU A 44 -31.68 -27.56 0.44
CA GLU A 44 -31.20 -27.53 1.85
C GLU A 44 -29.69 -27.69 1.99
N LYS A 45 -29.01 -28.21 0.95
CA LYS A 45 -27.57 -28.50 0.95
C LYS A 45 -26.74 -27.53 0.13
N THR A 46 -27.36 -26.73 -0.75
CA THR A 46 -26.63 -25.93 -1.74
C THR A 46 -27.16 -24.51 -1.77
N VAL A 47 -26.27 -23.55 -1.54
CA VAL A 47 -26.54 -22.11 -1.62
C VAL A 47 -25.59 -21.46 -2.59
N PHE A 48 -26.14 -20.57 -3.41
CA PHE A 48 -25.41 -19.68 -4.32
C PHE A 48 -25.54 -18.26 -3.78
N GLY A 49 -24.43 -17.54 -3.64
CA GLY A 49 -24.41 -16.15 -3.23
C GLY A 49 -23.86 -15.26 -4.33
N VAL A 50 -24.45 -14.07 -4.50
CA VAL A 50 -23.90 -12.98 -5.31
C VAL A 50 -23.83 -11.71 -4.48
N MET A 51 -22.80 -10.92 -4.69
CA MET A 51 -22.66 -9.62 -4.03
C MET A 51 -21.95 -8.62 -4.93
N ILE A 52 -22.42 -7.37 -4.93
CA ILE A 52 -21.79 -6.23 -5.57
C ILE A 52 -21.63 -5.14 -4.51
N ASP A 53 -20.44 -4.55 -4.44
CA ASP A 53 -20.08 -3.45 -3.55
C ASP A 53 -19.45 -2.34 -4.40
N ALA A 54 -20.03 -1.15 -4.38
CA ALA A 54 -19.60 -0.01 -5.17
C ALA A 54 -19.38 1.20 -4.28
N ASN A 55 -18.25 1.86 -4.47
CA ASN A 55 -17.79 2.97 -3.66
C ASN A 55 -17.25 4.05 -4.59
N THR A 56 -17.59 5.30 -4.32
CA THR A 56 -17.01 6.46 -4.99
C THR A 56 -16.63 7.49 -3.95
N VAL A 57 -15.54 8.20 -4.20
CA VAL A 57 -15.16 9.36 -3.41
C VAL A 57 -14.53 10.39 -4.34
N LYS A 58 -14.91 11.65 -4.18
CA LYS A 58 -14.26 12.76 -4.86
C LYS A 58 -13.74 13.71 -3.80
N THR A 59 -12.42 13.82 -3.73
CA THR A 59 -11.76 14.75 -2.81
C THR A 59 -11.22 15.94 -3.58
N LYS A 60 -11.32 17.12 -2.97
CA LYS A 60 -10.71 18.35 -3.43
C LYS A 60 -9.81 18.88 -2.31
N LEU A 61 -8.57 19.18 -2.66
CA LEU A 61 -7.60 19.74 -1.76
C LEU A 61 -7.23 21.14 -2.24
N ASN A 62 -7.30 22.11 -1.34
CA ASN A 62 -6.71 23.42 -1.55
C ASN A 62 -5.65 23.62 -0.46
N ASN A 63 -4.41 23.82 -0.88
CA ASN A 63 -3.31 24.16 0.01
C ASN A 63 -2.81 25.56 -0.35
N PHE A 64 -2.56 26.35 0.67
CA PHE A 64 -1.77 27.56 0.56
C PHE A 64 -0.59 27.42 1.53
N SER A 65 0.59 27.81 1.08
CA SER A 65 1.74 27.93 1.97
C SER A 65 2.52 29.20 1.73
N ASN A 66 3.02 29.76 2.82
CA ASN A 66 3.98 30.85 2.81
C ASN A 66 5.25 30.36 3.52
N THR A 67 6.34 30.26 2.77
CA THR A 67 7.64 29.88 3.29
C THR A 67 8.56 31.09 3.30
N LEU A 68 8.94 31.55 4.50
CA LEU A 68 10.02 32.51 4.68
C LEU A 68 11.36 31.76 4.68
N ILE A 69 12.30 32.25 3.88
CA ILE A 69 13.62 31.65 3.67
C ILE A 69 14.66 32.69 4.08
N ASN A 70 15.31 32.46 5.22
CA ASN A 70 16.42 33.29 5.68
C ASN A 70 17.72 32.49 5.52
N GLU A 71 18.68 33.05 4.79
CA GLU A 71 19.95 32.39 4.51
C GLU A 71 21.11 33.33 4.80
N VAL A 72 22.17 32.80 5.41
CA VAL A 72 23.46 33.48 5.53
C VAL A 72 24.51 32.58 4.90
N GLN A 73 25.15 33.06 3.84
CA GLN A 73 26.23 32.37 3.15
C GLN A 73 27.42 33.30 3.02
N SER A 74 28.59 32.89 3.50
CA SER A 74 29.83 33.68 3.41
C SER A 74 29.66 35.13 3.93
N ASN A 75 28.99 35.29 5.07
CA ASN A 75 28.63 36.58 5.71
C ASN A 75 27.63 37.47 4.94
N VAL A 76 27.03 36.98 3.87
CA VAL A 76 25.93 37.69 3.17
C VAL A 76 24.60 37.10 3.63
N ALA A 77 23.77 37.95 4.23
CA ALA A 77 22.41 37.58 4.62
C ALA A 77 21.42 37.85 3.48
N SER A 78 20.49 36.94 3.25
CA SER A 78 19.35 37.12 2.36
C SER A 78 18.06 36.67 3.04
N SER A 79 16.95 37.31 2.68
CA SER A 79 15.62 36.95 3.16
C SER A 79 14.67 36.99 1.97
N ASN A 80 14.14 35.83 1.62
CA ASN A 80 13.22 35.64 0.50
C ASN A 80 11.96 34.93 0.99
N SER A 81 10.93 34.90 0.16
CA SER A 81 9.74 34.09 0.46
C SER A 81 9.22 33.35 -0.75
N VAL A 82 8.52 32.25 -0.51
CA VAL A 82 7.81 31.49 -1.52
C VAL A 82 6.35 31.42 -1.11
N LEU A 83 5.47 31.96 -1.94
CA LEU A 83 4.04 31.76 -1.84
C LEU A 83 3.65 30.62 -2.77
N GLN A 84 3.02 29.58 -2.23
CA GLN A 84 2.61 28.42 -2.99
C GLN A 84 1.12 28.16 -2.84
N ASP A 85 0.43 28.12 -3.97
CA ASP A 85 -0.93 27.62 -4.08
C ASP A 85 -0.88 26.22 -4.70
N ALA A 86 -1.56 25.25 -4.09
CA ALA A 86 -1.74 23.93 -4.68
C ALA A 86 -3.21 23.51 -4.64
N TYR A 87 -3.73 23.12 -5.80
CA TYR A 87 -5.07 22.59 -5.95
C TYR A 87 -4.99 21.13 -6.38
N SER A 88 -5.80 20.26 -5.79
CA SER A 88 -5.98 18.91 -6.28
C SER A 88 -7.43 18.49 -6.36
N ASN A 89 -7.75 17.70 -7.38
CA ASN A 89 -9.02 17.00 -7.53
C ASN A 89 -8.71 15.51 -7.70
N SER A 90 -9.10 14.69 -6.73
CA SER A 90 -8.78 13.27 -6.70
C SER A 90 -10.06 12.43 -6.62
N PRO A 91 -10.73 12.14 -7.75
CA PRO A 91 -11.80 11.16 -7.79
C PRO A 91 -11.23 9.74 -7.73
N ALA A 92 -11.83 8.92 -6.87
CA ALA A 92 -11.56 7.51 -6.76
C ALA A 92 -12.86 6.71 -6.74
N ASN A 93 -12.84 5.52 -7.32
CA ASN A 93 -13.95 4.58 -7.24
C ASN A 93 -13.44 3.14 -7.10
N ASN A 94 -14.27 2.31 -6.49
CA ASN A 94 -14.08 0.88 -6.36
C ASN A 94 -15.38 0.17 -6.72
N LEU A 95 -15.28 -0.89 -7.52
CA LEU A 95 -16.35 -1.84 -7.77
C LEU A 95 -15.84 -3.24 -7.47
N THR A 96 -16.48 -3.92 -6.54
CA THR A 96 -16.21 -5.31 -6.20
C THR A 96 -17.44 -6.16 -6.52
N ALA A 97 -17.25 -7.28 -7.21
CA ALA A 97 -18.26 -8.29 -7.44
C ALA A 97 -17.77 -9.65 -6.90
N ASN A 98 -18.63 -10.35 -6.19
CA ASN A 98 -18.38 -11.68 -5.65
C ASN A 98 -19.48 -12.64 -6.10
N PHE A 99 -19.06 -13.84 -6.47
CA PHE A 99 -19.93 -14.99 -6.60
C PHE A 99 -19.39 -16.11 -5.71
N ASN A 100 -20.26 -16.76 -4.95
CA ASN A 100 -19.89 -17.88 -4.11
C ASN A 100 -20.91 -19.01 -4.19
N ILE A 101 -20.44 -20.23 -3.97
CA ILE A 101 -21.26 -21.44 -3.85
C ILE A 101 -20.79 -22.20 -2.62
N LYS A 102 -21.72 -22.69 -1.82
CA LYS A 102 -21.44 -23.67 -0.77
C LYS A 102 -22.34 -24.89 -0.92
N HIS A 103 -21.74 -26.08 -0.84
CA HIS A 103 -22.44 -27.35 -0.81
C HIS A 103 -22.08 -28.14 0.46
N ASP A 104 -23.08 -28.37 1.31
CA ASP A 104 -23.00 -29.24 2.49
C ASP A 104 -23.38 -30.68 2.09
N PHE A 105 -22.45 -31.63 2.17
CA PHE A 105 -22.70 -33.02 1.77
C PHE A 105 -23.63 -33.74 2.75
N ASP A 106 -23.51 -33.40 4.03
CA ASP A 106 -24.25 -33.99 5.14
C ASP A 106 -24.36 -33.01 6.32
N LYS A 107 -25.05 -33.42 7.38
CA LYS A 107 -25.23 -32.62 8.61
C LYS A 107 -24.03 -32.70 9.57
N THR A 108 -22.96 -33.42 9.22
CA THR A 108 -21.76 -33.54 10.06
C THR A 108 -20.85 -32.32 9.97
N GLY A 109 -21.08 -31.45 8.97
CA GLY A 109 -20.26 -30.29 8.66
C GLY A 109 -19.31 -30.51 7.49
N LYS A 110 -19.40 -31.65 6.78
CA LYS A 110 -18.63 -31.91 5.57
C LYS A 110 -19.15 -31.04 4.43
N ASN A 111 -18.31 -30.15 3.90
CA ASN A 111 -18.73 -29.20 2.87
C ASN A 111 -17.60 -28.83 1.91
N ILE A 112 -17.99 -28.32 0.74
CA ILE A 112 -17.11 -27.64 -0.20
C ILE A 112 -17.67 -26.25 -0.49
N SER A 113 -16.80 -25.25 -0.59
CA SER A 113 -17.14 -23.89 -1.03
C SER A 113 -16.23 -23.44 -2.16
N PHE A 114 -16.78 -22.63 -3.04
CA PHE A 114 -16.07 -21.96 -4.11
C PHE A 114 -16.44 -20.48 -4.14
N ASP A 115 -15.43 -19.62 -4.25
CA ASP A 115 -15.57 -18.17 -4.30
C ASP A 115 -14.80 -17.61 -5.48
N VAL A 116 -15.40 -16.65 -6.19
CA VAL A 116 -14.73 -15.84 -7.22
C VAL A 116 -15.03 -14.38 -6.94
N ASP A 117 -13.95 -13.59 -6.87
CA ASP A 117 -13.98 -12.16 -6.64
C ASP A 117 -13.36 -11.43 -7.84
N TYR A 118 -14.00 -10.34 -8.25
CA TYR A 118 -13.41 -9.31 -9.09
C TYR A 118 -13.48 -7.98 -8.35
N SER A 119 -12.41 -7.19 -8.36
CA SER A 119 -12.40 -5.82 -7.87
C SER A 119 -11.65 -4.90 -8.82
N ASN A 120 -12.26 -3.78 -9.19
CA ASN A 120 -11.58 -2.70 -9.91
C ASN A 120 -11.49 -1.46 -9.02
N PHE A 121 -10.29 -0.92 -8.89
CA PHE A 121 -10.05 0.37 -8.26
C PHE A 121 -9.52 1.34 -9.30
N ASN A 122 -10.18 2.49 -9.43
CA ASN A 122 -9.72 3.57 -10.27
C ASN A 122 -9.47 4.80 -9.40
N ASN A 123 -8.24 5.30 -9.42
CA ASN A 123 -7.83 6.51 -8.71
C ASN A 123 -7.24 7.47 -9.71
N LYS A 124 -7.90 8.61 -9.91
CA LYS A 124 -7.33 9.71 -10.67
C LYS A 124 -6.96 10.85 -9.76
N LYS A 125 -5.99 11.64 -10.18
CA LYS A 125 -5.56 12.83 -9.45
C LYS A 125 -5.07 13.88 -10.42
N ASP A 126 -5.74 15.02 -10.41
CA ASP A 126 -5.30 16.22 -11.12
C ASP A 126 -4.79 17.20 -10.09
N GLU A 127 -3.53 17.63 -10.24
CA GLU A 127 -2.88 18.59 -9.36
C GLU A 127 -2.36 19.78 -10.14
N GLN A 128 -2.45 20.95 -9.54
CA GLN A 128 -1.83 22.17 -10.01
C GLN A 128 -1.07 22.80 -8.86
N PHE A 129 0.18 23.21 -9.12
CA PHE A 129 1.05 23.89 -8.19
C PHE A 129 1.50 25.20 -8.81
N ASN A 130 1.30 26.30 -8.08
CA ASN A 130 1.78 27.62 -8.45
C ASN A 130 2.66 28.14 -7.34
N ALA A 131 3.96 28.26 -7.61
CA ALA A 131 4.92 28.88 -6.71
C ALA A 131 5.35 30.24 -7.24
N ARG A 132 5.31 31.26 -6.38
CA ARG A 132 5.84 32.60 -6.65
C ARG A 132 6.98 32.88 -5.69
N TYR A 133 8.15 33.18 -6.24
CA TYR A 133 9.35 33.51 -5.49
C TYR A 133 9.43 35.02 -5.35
N LEU A 134 9.53 35.51 -4.12
CA LEU A 134 9.60 36.92 -3.81
C LEU A 134 10.94 37.24 -3.15
N ASN A 135 11.55 38.36 -3.52
CA ASN A 135 12.72 38.88 -2.81
C ASN A 135 12.33 39.55 -1.49
N GLN A 136 13.34 40.06 -0.76
CA GLN A 136 13.14 40.77 0.51
C GLN A 136 12.18 41.98 0.40
N GLY A 137 12.14 42.65 -0.76
CA GLY A 137 11.25 43.77 -1.04
C GLY A 137 9.83 43.36 -1.43
N GLY A 138 9.51 42.06 -1.41
CA GLY A 138 8.22 41.51 -1.82
C GLY A 138 7.99 41.47 -3.34
N GLN A 139 9.01 41.78 -4.15
CA GLN A 139 8.90 41.74 -5.60
C GLN A 139 9.07 40.32 -6.11
N GLN A 140 8.20 39.91 -7.04
CA GLN A 140 8.30 38.59 -7.65
C GLN A 140 9.53 38.52 -8.55
N THR A 141 10.41 37.58 -8.25
CA THR A 141 11.64 37.33 -9.02
C THR A 141 11.48 36.16 -9.98
N ASN A 142 10.61 35.19 -9.64
CA ASN A 142 10.36 34.03 -10.48
C ASN A 142 8.99 33.42 -10.18
N THR A 143 8.50 32.57 -11.09
CA THR A 143 7.32 31.72 -10.87
C THR A 143 7.54 30.33 -11.44
N THR A 144 6.93 29.34 -10.81
CA THR A 144 6.89 27.97 -11.28
C THR A 144 5.45 27.49 -11.28
N LEU A 145 4.95 27.11 -12.45
CA LEU A 145 3.63 26.53 -12.64
C LEU A 145 3.80 25.08 -13.07
N LEU A 146 3.32 24.15 -12.25
CA LEU A 146 3.34 22.72 -12.53
C LEU A 146 1.92 22.18 -12.52
N ARG A 147 1.65 21.19 -13.34
CA ARG A 147 0.46 20.35 -13.21
C ARG A 147 0.85 18.88 -13.32
N ASN A 148 0.18 18.07 -12.53
CA ASN A 148 0.39 16.63 -12.53
C ASN A 148 -0.95 15.93 -12.76
N ASN A 149 -0.96 14.90 -13.60
CA ASN A 149 -2.10 14.02 -13.81
C ASN A 149 -1.68 12.60 -13.48
N THR A 150 -2.41 11.95 -12.57
CA THR A 150 -2.26 10.53 -12.26
C THR A 150 -3.52 9.80 -12.70
N ASP A 151 -3.38 8.71 -13.45
CA ASP A 151 -4.44 7.76 -13.72
C ASP A 151 -3.96 6.36 -13.30
N ALA A 152 -4.48 5.88 -12.16
CA ALA A 152 -4.10 4.61 -11.59
C ALA A 152 -5.29 3.65 -11.55
N ASN A 153 -5.22 2.59 -12.33
CA ASN A 153 -6.20 1.52 -12.37
C ASN A 153 -5.62 0.23 -11.77
N ILE A 154 -6.42 -0.49 -10.98
CA ILE A 154 -6.04 -1.75 -10.35
C ILE A 154 -7.18 -2.75 -10.56
N ASP A 155 -6.93 -3.80 -11.33
CA ASP A 155 -7.81 -4.95 -11.48
C ASP A 155 -7.31 -6.10 -10.61
N ILE A 156 -8.22 -6.69 -9.83
CA ILE A 156 -7.94 -7.83 -8.95
C ILE A 156 -8.95 -8.93 -9.27
N PHE A 157 -8.45 -10.08 -9.67
CA PHE A 157 -9.22 -11.32 -9.78
C PHE A 157 -8.74 -12.30 -8.74
N ALA A 158 -9.66 -12.95 -8.02
CA ALA A 158 -9.31 -14.03 -7.10
C ALA A 158 -10.32 -15.16 -7.20
N ALA A 159 -9.84 -16.39 -7.12
CA ALA A 159 -10.66 -17.59 -7.02
C ALA A 159 -10.16 -18.47 -5.88
N LYS A 160 -11.09 -19.07 -5.14
CA LYS A 160 -10.78 -19.90 -3.97
C LYS A 160 -11.71 -21.10 -3.91
N THR A 161 -11.18 -22.26 -3.55
CA THR A 161 -11.97 -23.44 -3.19
C THR A 161 -11.53 -23.93 -1.82
N ASP A 162 -12.48 -24.14 -0.91
CA ASP A 162 -12.25 -24.75 0.39
C ASP A 162 -13.02 -26.05 0.51
N PHE A 163 -12.40 -27.06 1.12
CA PHE A 163 -13.03 -28.31 1.50
C PHE A 163 -12.86 -28.53 3.00
N THR A 164 -13.97 -28.78 3.68
CA THR A 164 -14.02 -29.10 5.11
C THR A 164 -14.45 -30.54 5.30
N LEU A 165 -13.64 -31.31 6.03
CA LEU A 165 -13.89 -32.71 6.40
C LEU A 165 -13.84 -32.89 7.93
N PRO A 166 -14.99 -33.00 8.59
CA PRO A 166 -15.08 -33.55 9.94
C PRO A 166 -14.68 -35.03 9.88
N ILE A 167 -13.53 -35.40 10.42
CA ILE A 167 -13.07 -36.80 10.48
C ILE A 167 -13.94 -37.57 11.50
N ASN A 168 -14.29 -36.90 12.59
CA ASN A 168 -15.23 -37.35 13.60
C ASN A 168 -15.78 -36.12 14.36
N LYS A 169 -16.46 -36.35 15.49
CA LYS A 169 -17.07 -35.27 16.29
C LYS A 169 -16.08 -34.25 16.89
N THR A 170 -14.78 -34.56 16.92
CA THR A 170 -13.77 -33.71 17.57
C THR A 170 -12.61 -33.32 16.65
N MET A 171 -12.39 -34.05 15.55
CA MET A 171 -11.29 -33.83 14.62
C MET A 171 -11.80 -33.29 13.29
N LYS A 172 -11.12 -32.27 12.77
CA LYS A 172 -11.47 -31.60 11.51
C LYS A 172 -10.23 -31.42 10.65
N PHE A 173 -10.35 -31.78 9.38
CA PHE A 173 -9.37 -31.50 8.34
C PHE A 173 -9.96 -30.50 7.36
N GLU A 174 -9.20 -29.49 6.98
CA GLU A 174 -9.58 -28.46 6.02
C GLU A 174 -8.45 -28.34 4.99
N THR A 175 -8.79 -28.18 3.73
CA THR A 175 -7.82 -27.92 2.67
C THR A 175 -8.42 -27.03 1.60
N GLY A 176 -7.58 -26.34 0.85
CA GLY A 176 -8.08 -25.53 -0.23
C GLY A 176 -6.99 -25.02 -1.16
N LEU A 177 -7.46 -24.42 -2.24
CA LEU A 177 -6.66 -23.78 -3.26
C LEU A 177 -7.11 -22.33 -3.40
N LYS A 178 -6.17 -21.42 -3.63
CA LYS A 178 -6.45 -20.02 -3.94
C LYS A 178 -5.54 -19.55 -5.06
N SER A 179 -6.10 -18.86 -6.04
CA SER A 179 -5.35 -18.13 -7.05
C SER A 179 -5.79 -16.67 -7.05
N SER A 180 -4.86 -15.73 -7.23
CA SER A 180 -5.18 -14.33 -7.46
C SER A 180 -4.27 -13.71 -8.50
N TYR A 181 -4.86 -12.92 -9.38
CA TYR A 181 -4.18 -12.19 -10.44
C TYR A 181 -4.50 -10.71 -10.32
N VAL A 182 -3.46 -9.88 -10.20
CA VAL A 182 -3.57 -8.43 -10.07
C VAL A 182 -2.86 -7.76 -11.23
N VAL A 183 -3.49 -6.75 -11.81
CA VAL A 183 -2.89 -5.85 -12.79
C VAL A 183 -3.06 -4.43 -12.31
N THR A 184 -1.96 -3.70 -12.17
CA THR A 184 -1.99 -2.26 -11.89
C THR A 184 -1.41 -1.53 -13.09
N ASN A 185 -2.12 -0.52 -13.58
CA ASN A 185 -1.63 0.41 -14.59
C ASN A 185 -1.62 1.81 -13.98
N ASN A 186 -0.44 2.42 -13.87
CA ASN A 186 -0.27 3.74 -13.30
C ASN A 186 0.41 4.65 -14.32
N ASP A 187 -0.38 5.52 -14.92
CA ASP A 187 0.09 6.53 -15.84
C ASP A 187 0.20 7.87 -15.12
N PHE A 188 1.40 8.45 -15.16
CA PHE A 188 1.70 9.71 -14.52
C PHE A 188 2.33 10.68 -15.51
N LEU A 189 1.73 11.87 -15.61
CA LEU A 189 2.18 12.98 -16.42
C LEU A 189 2.47 14.19 -15.53
N SER A 190 3.69 14.71 -15.59
CA SER A 190 4.07 16.02 -15.05
C SER A 190 4.33 16.99 -16.19
N GLU A 191 3.77 18.19 -16.07
CA GLU A 191 3.99 19.27 -17.04
C GLU A 191 4.34 20.56 -16.32
N GLN A 192 5.23 21.33 -16.94
CA GLN A 192 5.57 22.68 -16.53
C GLN A 192 5.06 23.69 -17.55
N PHE A 193 4.56 24.83 -17.08
CA PHE A 193 4.21 25.92 -17.98
C PHE A 193 5.47 26.71 -18.36
N LEU A 194 5.86 26.63 -19.63
CA LEU A 194 7.04 27.28 -20.20
C LEU A 194 6.64 27.92 -21.54
N LEU A 195 7.15 29.12 -21.83
CA LEU A 195 6.95 29.80 -23.12
C LEU A 195 5.46 29.83 -23.57
N ASP A 196 4.56 30.15 -22.65
CA ASP A 196 3.10 30.22 -22.84
C ASP A 196 2.42 28.89 -23.23
N ALA A 197 3.08 27.75 -23.01
CA ALA A 197 2.53 26.41 -23.24
C ALA A 197 2.80 25.48 -22.05
N TRP A 198 1.95 24.46 -21.90
CA TRP A 198 2.27 23.32 -21.02
C TRP A 198 3.17 22.36 -21.77
N GLU A 199 4.34 22.10 -21.21
CA GLU A 199 5.31 21.15 -21.76
C GLU A 199 5.54 20.02 -20.77
N ASN A 200 5.69 18.80 -21.29
CA ASN A 200 6.02 17.63 -20.47
C ASN A 200 7.38 17.84 -19.79
N ASP A 201 7.40 17.72 -18.48
CA ASP A 201 8.63 17.82 -17.69
C ASP A 201 9.38 16.49 -17.79
N LEU A 202 10.21 16.38 -18.84
CA LEU A 202 10.94 15.17 -19.19
C LEU A 202 11.73 14.65 -17.98
N GLY A 203 11.62 13.35 -17.68
CA GLY A 203 12.19 12.75 -16.46
C GLY A 203 11.21 12.61 -15.31
N LYS A 204 10.04 13.24 -15.38
CA LYS A 204 9.02 13.25 -14.32
C LYS A 204 7.68 12.66 -14.74
N SER A 205 7.65 12.00 -15.89
CA SER A 205 6.47 11.31 -16.41
C SER A 205 6.82 9.86 -16.71
N ASN A 206 5.98 8.94 -16.31
CA ASN A 206 6.15 7.51 -16.58
C ASN A 206 4.81 6.78 -16.58
N ASN A 207 4.76 5.72 -17.36
CA ASN A 207 3.76 4.68 -17.23
C ASN A 207 4.42 3.48 -16.52
N PHE A 208 3.75 2.94 -15.51
CA PHE A 208 4.18 1.74 -14.80
C PHE A 208 3.05 0.71 -14.76
N VAL A 209 3.29 -0.41 -15.45
CA VAL A 209 2.40 -1.58 -15.44
C VAL A 209 3.02 -2.65 -14.56
N TYR A 210 2.27 -3.13 -13.58
CA TYR A 210 2.69 -4.21 -12.70
C TYR A 210 1.63 -5.31 -12.67
N LYS A 211 2.10 -6.56 -12.68
CA LYS A 211 1.28 -7.77 -12.68
C LYS A 211 1.75 -8.68 -11.55
N GLU A 212 0.82 -9.25 -10.81
CA GLU A 212 1.11 -10.20 -9.72
C GLU A 212 0.18 -11.40 -9.82
N ASN A 213 0.75 -12.60 -9.90
CA ASN A 213 0.04 -13.87 -9.86
C ASN A 213 0.47 -14.64 -8.61
N ILE A 214 -0.48 -14.96 -7.75
CA ILE A 214 -0.26 -15.72 -6.52
C ILE A 214 -1.10 -16.99 -6.54
N ASN A 215 -0.44 -18.13 -6.42
CA ASN A 215 -1.09 -19.44 -6.35
C ASN A 215 -0.75 -20.09 -5.01
N ALA A 216 -1.77 -20.51 -4.27
CA ALA A 216 -1.64 -21.06 -2.94
C ALA A 216 -2.40 -22.37 -2.79
N ALA A 217 -1.79 -23.30 -2.06
CA ALA A 217 -2.45 -24.50 -1.54
C ALA A 217 -2.27 -24.52 -0.03
N TYR A 218 -3.30 -24.95 0.69
CA TYR A 218 -3.24 -25.02 2.15
C TYR A 218 -3.97 -26.22 2.71
N LEU A 219 -3.51 -26.63 3.88
CA LEU A 219 -4.12 -27.64 4.71
C LEU A 219 -4.15 -27.16 6.15
N ASN A 220 -5.14 -27.60 6.88
CA ASN A 220 -5.34 -27.31 8.29
C ASN A 220 -5.95 -28.52 8.99
N PHE A 221 -5.47 -28.83 10.18
CA PHE A 221 -5.89 -29.97 10.96
C PHE A 221 -6.11 -29.56 12.41
N SER A 222 -7.34 -29.70 12.89
CA SER A 222 -7.75 -29.42 14.26
C SER A 222 -8.06 -30.72 14.99
N THR A 223 -7.45 -30.92 16.16
CA THR A 223 -7.62 -32.14 16.96
C THR A 223 -7.49 -31.87 18.46
N PRO A 224 -8.29 -32.52 19.32
CA PRO A 224 -7.95 -32.63 20.74
C PRO A 224 -6.75 -33.57 20.91
N LEU A 225 -5.71 -33.11 21.59
CA LEU A 225 -4.59 -33.97 22.00
C LEU A 225 -4.89 -34.66 23.35
N SER A 226 -5.75 -34.07 24.17
CA SER A 226 -6.27 -34.66 25.40
C SER A 226 -7.59 -34.00 25.82
N LYS A 227 -8.17 -34.40 26.96
CA LYS A 227 -9.37 -33.74 27.52
C LYS A 227 -9.17 -32.24 27.82
N LYS A 228 -7.93 -31.79 28.01
CA LYS A 228 -7.59 -30.40 28.35
C LYS A 228 -6.83 -29.68 27.25
N ILE A 229 -6.31 -30.39 26.26
CA ILE A 229 -5.44 -29.83 25.23
C ILE A 229 -6.09 -30.02 23.87
N SER A 230 -6.23 -28.93 23.13
CA SER A 230 -6.57 -28.94 21.71
C SER A 230 -5.47 -28.25 20.91
N ALA A 231 -5.25 -28.72 19.70
CA ALA A 231 -4.26 -28.19 18.79
C ALA A 231 -4.84 -28.01 17.39
N GLN A 232 -4.29 -27.04 16.67
CA GLN A 232 -4.56 -26.81 15.27
C GLN A 232 -3.24 -26.57 14.55
N PHE A 233 -2.99 -27.32 13.49
CA PHE A 233 -1.79 -27.23 12.68
C PHE A 233 -2.19 -26.87 11.26
N GLY A 234 -1.57 -25.85 10.69
CA GLY A 234 -1.82 -25.42 9.32
C GLY A 234 -0.53 -25.25 8.54
N LEU A 235 -0.56 -25.56 7.25
CA LEU A 235 0.53 -25.29 6.33
C LEU A 235 -0.04 -24.71 5.05
N ARG A 236 0.52 -23.59 4.61
CA ARG A 236 0.22 -22.96 3.32
C ARG A 236 1.49 -22.85 2.49
N LEU A 237 1.43 -23.36 1.27
CA LEU A 237 2.43 -23.16 0.22
C LEU A 237 1.93 -22.06 -0.71
N GLU A 238 2.78 -21.11 -1.06
CA GLU A 238 2.44 -20.04 -1.98
C GLU A 238 3.56 -19.86 -3.01
N ASN A 239 3.20 -19.83 -4.30
CA ASN A 239 4.07 -19.35 -5.36
C ASN A 239 3.59 -17.98 -5.83
N THR A 240 4.51 -17.03 -5.93
CA THR A 240 4.25 -15.68 -6.43
C THR A 240 5.11 -15.41 -7.65
N ILE A 241 4.49 -14.91 -8.72
CA ILE A 241 5.14 -14.41 -9.92
C ILE A 241 4.75 -12.94 -10.07
N THR A 242 5.73 -12.05 -10.19
CA THR A 242 5.49 -10.63 -10.38
C THR A 242 6.27 -10.10 -11.57
N ASP A 243 5.62 -9.30 -12.39
CA ASP A 243 6.20 -8.60 -13.52
C ASP A 243 5.95 -7.10 -13.37
N GLY A 244 6.98 -6.28 -13.54
CA GLY A 244 6.83 -4.84 -13.64
C GLY A 244 7.49 -4.31 -14.90
N HIS A 245 6.87 -3.34 -15.53
CA HIS A 245 7.35 -2.69 -16.73
C HIS A 245 7.09 -1.19 -16.62
N SER A 246 8.15 -0.39 -16.72
CA SER A 246 8.08 1.06 -16.69
C SER A 246 8.68 1.67 -17.94
N THR A 247 7.92 2.55 -18.56
CA THR A 247 8.32 3.32 -19.75
C THR A 247 8.17 4.81 -19.49
N GLY A 248 9.04 5.61 -20.10
CA GLY A 248 8.94 7.07 -20.02
C GLY A 248 10.15 7.74 -20.65
N PHE A 249 10.39 8.99 -20.29
CA PHE A 249 11.59 9.74 -20.69
C PHE A 249 12.47 9.97 -19.48
N ARG A 250 13.78 9.75 -19.60
CA ARG A 250 14.75 10.11 -18.55
C ARG A 250 16.02 10.68 -19.16
N TYR A 251 16.75 11.46 -18.38
CA TYR A 251 18.07 11.93 -18.78
C TYR A 251 19.04 10.75 -18.84
N ASN A 252 19.69 10.55 -19.98
CA ASN A 252 20.71 9.54 -20.15
C ASN A 252 22.08 10.20 -20.18
N THR A 253 22.84 10.00 -19.10
CA THR A 253 24.18 10.57 -18.92
C THR A 253 25.19 10.06 -19.95
N ALA A 254 25.03 8.84 -20.47
CA ALA A 254 25.93 8.27 -21.47
C ALA A 254 25.83 8.96 -22.84
N ILE A 255 24.67 9.53 -23.16
CA ILE A 255 24.41 10.24 -24.43
C ILE A 255 24.12 11.73 -24.24
N ASN A 256 24.23 12.22 -23.00
CA ASN A 256 24.03 13.61 -22.59
C ASN A 256 22.74 14.26 -23.13
N ARG A 257 21.63 13.51 -23.15
CA ARG A 257 20.31 13.96 -23.59
C ARG A 257 19.18 13.16 -22.94
N PHE A 258 17.97 13.71 -22.96
CA PHE A 258 16.76 12.95 -22.66
C PHE A 258 16.48 11.93 -23.76
N GLY A 259 16.06 10.74 -23.34
CA GLY A 259 15.63 9.68 -24.24
C GLY A 259 14.62 8.77 -23.59
N ASN A 260 13.97 7.94 -24.41
CA ASN A 260 13.07 6.91 -23.92
C ASN A 260 13.83 5.94 -23.02
N PHE A 261 13.19 5.54 -21.92
CA PHE A 261 13.57 4.35 -21.19
C PHE A 261 12.45 3.33 -21.22
N ASP A 262 12.88 2.08 -21.18
CA ASP A 262 12.06 0.90 -21.02
C ASP A 262 12.80 0.02 -20.01
N THR A 263 12.17 -0.22 -18.88
CA THR A 263 12.73 -1.06 -17.81
C THR A 263 11.70 -2.07 -17.37
N SER A 264 12.14 -3.30 -17.15
CA SER A 264 11.29 -4.35 -16.64
C SER A 264 11.98 -5.19 -15.58
N PHE A 265 11.20 -5.79 -14.70
CA PHE A 265 11.67 -6.82 -13.78
C PHE A 265 10.69 -7.99 -13.75
N ASN A 266 11.22 -9.18 -13.49
CA ASN A 266 10.46 -10.37 -13.19
C ASN A 266 10.97 -10.95 -11.86
N LYS A 267 10.06 -11.35 -10.98
CA LYS A 267 10.38 -12.09 -9.75
C LYS A 267 9.49 -13.32 -9.69
N ASN A 268 10.07 -14.45 -9.30
CA ASN A 268 9.36 -15.70 -9.05
C ASN A 268 9.91 -16.33 -7.78
N TYR A 269 9.05 -16.56 -6.80
CA TYR A 269 9.45 -17.18 -5.54
C TYR A 269 8.35 -18.01 -4.93
N THR A 270 8.75 -19.01 -4.15
CA THR A 270 7.86 -19.92 -3.44
C THR A 270 8.15 -19.87 -1.94
N GLN A 271 7.12 -19.78 -1.12
CA GLN A 271 7.22 -19.65 0.33
C GLN A 271 6.26 -20.58 1.06
N LEU A 272 6.69 -21.04 2.24
CA LEU A 272 5.89 -21.83 3.17
C LEU A 272 5.49 -20.99 4.38
N PHE A 273 4.24 -21.14 4.79
CA PHE A 273 3.61 -20.46 5.91
C PHE A 273 3.02 -21.49 6.88
N PRO A 274 3.87 -22.09 7.74
CA PRO A 274 3.39 -22.96 8.81
C PRO A 274 2.71 -22.13 9.90
N THR A 275 1.71 -22.76 10.52
CA THR A 275 0.98 -22.23 11.68
C THR A 275 0.71 -23.36 12.67
N ALA A 276 0.78 -23.05 13.95
CA ALA A 276 0.41 -23.97 15.02
C ALA A 276 -0.27 -23.18 16.14
N TYR A 277 -1.41 -23.69 16.58
CA TYR A 277 -2.18 -23.14 17.68
C TYR A 277 -2.42 -24.24 18.71
N PHE A 278 -2.18 -23.94 19.98
CA PHE A 278 -2.44 -24.82 21.10
C PHE A 278 -3.31 -24.11 22.11
N GLN A 279 -4.29 -24.83 22.64
CA GLN A 279 -5.13 -24.37 23.72
C GLN A 279 -5.12 -25.41 24.84
N TYR A 280 -4.71 -24.98 26.03
CA TYR A 280 -4.71 -25.77 27.25
C TYR A 280 -5.69 -25.19 28.29
N LYS A 281 -6.80 -25.91 28.50
CA LYS A 281 -7.79 -25.61 29.53
C LYS A 281 -7.37 -26.23 30.86
N ALA A 282 -6.56 -25.52 31.63
CA ALA A 282 -6.05 -26.02 32.91
C ALA A 282 -7.18 -26.35 33.90
N ASN A 283 -8.16 -25.44 34.00
CA ASN A 283 -9.40 -25.60 34.78
C ASN A 283 -10.50 -24.66 34.26
N ALA A 284 -11.66 -24.59 34.94
CA ALA A 284 -12.79 -23.75 34.54
C ALA A 284 -12.47 -22.24 34.49
N ASN A 285 -11.47 -21.80 35.24
CA ASN A 285 -11.09 -20.39 35.37
C ASN A 285 -9.81 -20.03 34.60
N ASN A 286 -9.06 -21.01 34.07
CA ASN A 286 -7.74 -20.76 33.49
C ASN A 286 -7.59 -21.49 32.15
N ASN A 287 -7.33 -20.69 31.11
CA ASN A 287 -7.11 -21.16 29.77
C ASN A 287 -5.82 -20.55 29.22
N PHE A 288 -4.92 -21.38 28.69
CA PHE A 288 -3.63 -20.95 28.16
C PHE A 288 -3.59 -21.23 26.65
N GLY A 289 -3.23 -20.22 25.87
CA GLY A 289 -3.08 -20.32 24.42
C GLY A 289 -1.62 -20.15 24.02
N ALA A 290 -1.18 -20.88 23.00
CA ALA A 290 0.06 -20.60 22.30
C ALA A 290 -0.23 -20.54 20.79
N ASN A 291 0.24 -19.50 20.12
CA ASN A 291 0.08 -19.30 18.69
C ASN A 291 1.44 -19.05 18.04
N LEU A 292 1.72 -19.80 16.98
CA LEU A 292 2.96 -19.77 16.22
C LEU A 292 2.56 -19.59 14.76
N GLY A 293 3.15 -18.62 14.08
CA GLY A 293 2.80 -18.41 12.68
C GLY A 293 3.77 -17.55 11.90
N ARG A 294 3.99 -17.94 10.65
CA ARG A 294 4.70 -17.14 9.65
C ARG A 294 3.71 -16.37 8.78
N ARG A 295 3.93 -15.07 8.61
CA ARG A 295 3.09 -14.17 7.79
C ARG A 295 3.95 -13.42 6.77
N VAL A 296 3.34 -13.04 5.65
CA VAL A 296 3.94 -12.22 4.60
C VAL A 296 3.19 -10.90 4.48
N ARG A 297 3.93 -9.79 4.39
CA ARG A 297 3.42 -8.46 4.07
C ARG A 297 4.03 -8.02 2.75
N ARG A 298 3.20 -7.87 1.72
CA ARG A 298 3.65 -7.41 0.40
C ARG A 298 3.74 -5.89 0.37
N PRO A 299 4.63 -5.31 -0.45
CA PRO A 299 4.60 -3.89 -0.74
C PRO A 299 3.22 -3.47 -1.26
N ASN A 300 2.77 -2.28 -0.88
CA ASN A 300 1.61 -1.68 -1.55
C ASN A 300 1.97 -1.39 -3.00
N TYR A 301 1.02 -1.53 -3.94
CA TYR A 301 1.28 -1.32 -5.37
C TYR A 301 1.80 0.09 -5.67
N GLN A 302 1.35 1.11 -4.92
CA GLN A 302 1.86 2.48 -5.03
C GLN A 302 3.34 2.59 -4.63
N SER A 303 3.78 1.80 -3.64
CA SER A 303 5.18 1.80 -3.20
C SER A 303 6.13 1.20 -4.23
N LEU A 304 5.62 0.47 -5.23
CA LEU A 304 6.42 -0.11 -6.31
C LEU A 304 6.59 0.85 -7.50
N ASN A 305 5.76 1.91 -7.60
CA ASN A 305 5.81 2.83 -8.73
C ASN A 305 7.11 3.67 -8.68
N PRO A 306 8.03 3.53 -9.65
CA PRO A 306 9.30 4.26 -9.66
C PRO A 306 9.16 5.76 -9.98
N PHE A 307 7.93 6.28 -10.07
CA PHE A 307 7.64 7.69 -10.29
C PHE A 307 8.31 8.59 -9.24
N ILE A 308 8.92 9.70 -9.69
CA ILE A 308 9.57 10.70 -8.85
C ILE A 308 8.62 11.90 -8.63
N ASN A 309 8.03 11.99 -7.45
CA ASN A 309 7.27 13.14 -7.00
C ASN A 309 8.19 14.19 -6.35
N PHE A 310 7.93 15.47 -6.58
CA PHE A 310 8.72 16.57 -6.03
C PHE A 310 8.09 17.06 -4.74
N ILE A 311 8.82 16.95 -3.63
CA ILE A 311 8.40 17.54 -2.36
C ILE A 311 8.87 19.00 -2.30
N ASP A 312 10.14 19.24 -2.65
CA ASP A 312 10.73 20.56 -2.84
C ASP A 312 11.90 20.49 -3.84
N ARG A 313 12.70 21.56 -3.98
CA ARG A 313 13.79 21.65 -4.97
C ARG A 313 14.88 20.58 -4.79
N TYR A 314 15.12 20.14 -3.56
CA TYR A 314 16.19 19.18 -3.23
C TYR A 314 15.64 17.88 -2.66
N THR A 315 14.34 17.77 -2.43
CA THR A 315 13.70 16.59 -1.84
C THR A 315 12.67 15.99 -2.78
N PHE A 316 12.83 14.72 -3.05
CA PHE A 316 12.03 13.94 -3.99
C PHE A 316 11.40 12.77 -3.24
N SER A 317 10.26 12.26 -3.70
CA SER A 317 9.70 10.99 -3.26
C SER A 317 9.60 10.04 -4.42
N GLN A 318 10.08 8.81 -4.24
CA GLN A 318 10.09 7.82 -5.30
C GLN A 318 9.65 6.47 -4.75
N GLY A 319 8.85 5.69 -5.47
CA GLY A 319 8.66 4.28 -5.12
C GLY A 319 9.86 3.42 -5.51
N ASN A 320 9.82 2.16 -5.12
CA ASN A 320 10.92 1.22 -5.32
C ASN A 320 10.40 -0.10 -5.91
N PRO A 321 10.55 -0.32 -7.22
CA PRO A 321 10.18 -1.58 -7.89
C PRO A 321 10.89 -2.82 -7.33
N ASN A 322 12.05 -2.63 -6.69
CA ASN A 322 12.88 -3.72 -6.18
C ASN A 322 12.45 -4.22 -4.80
N LEU A 323 11.43 -3.63 -4.18
CA LEU A 323 10.94 -4.09 -2.88
C LEU A 323 10.63 -5.59 -2.89
N LYS A 324 11.03 -6.22 -1.79
CA LYS A 324 10.72 -7.60 -1.44
C LYS A 324 9.57 -7.61 -0.44
N PRO A 325 8.76 -8.68 -0.40
CA PRO A 325 7.80 -8.85 0.67
C PRO A 325 8.51 -9.02 2.01
N SER A 326 8.00 -8.38 3.07
CA SER A 326 8.44 -8.60 4.44
C SER A 326 7.86 -9.91 4.97
N VAL A 327 8.65 -10.66 5.74
CA VAL A 327 8.22 -11.93 6.33
C VAL A 327 8.39 -11.87 7.83
N SER A 328 7.30 -12.15 8.57
CA SER A 328 7.27 -12.11 10.04
C SER A 328 7.00 -13.48 10.63
N ASN A 329 7.82 -13.91 11.57
CA ASN A 329 7.57 -15.07 12.44
C ASN A 329 7.05 -14.56 13.78
N ASN A 330 5.88 -15.04 14.18
CA ASN A 330 5.18 -14.58 15.38
C ASN A 330 5.05 -15.74 16.36
N ILE A 331 5.32 -15.45 17.64
CA ILE A 331 5.08 -16.32 18.77
C ILE A 331 4.23 -15.52 19.76
N GLU A 332 3.10 -16.07 20.15
CA GLU A 332 2.21 -15.45 21.12
C GLU A 332 1.79 -16.47 22.17
N LEU A 333 1.93 -16.09 23.44
CA LEU A 333 1.42 -16.83 24.58
C LEU A 333 0.32 -16.01 25.23
N SER A 334 -0.82 -16.63 25.48
CA SER A 334 -1.96 -15.99 26.12
C SER A 334 -2.43 -16.78 27.34
N HIS A 335 -2.91 -16.06 28.36
CA HIS A 335 -3.60 -16.61 29.50
C HIS A 335 -4.91 -15.85 29.69
N SER A 336 -6.02 -16.58 29.65
CA SER A 336 -7.34 -16.03 29.97
C SER A 336 -7.79 -16.56 31.32
N TRP A 337 -8.00 -15.64 32.26
CA TRP A 337 -8.55 -15.90 33.58
C TRP A 337 -10.03 -15.54 33.63
N LYS A 338 -10.88 -16.55 33.87
CA LYS A 338 -12.36 -16.46 33.95
C LYS A 338 -13.02 -15.78 32.75
N ASN A 339 -12.34 -15.74 31.60
CA ASN A 339 -12.74 -14.94 30.42
C ASN A 339 -12.96 -13.44 30.74
N LYS A 340 -12.35 -12.93 31.81
CA LYS A 340 -12.44 -11.52 32.24
C LYS A 340 -11.14 -10.76 32.07
N ILE A 341 -10.01 -11.45 32.32
CA ILE A 341 -8.68 -10.88 32.17
C ILE A 341 -7.92 -11.76 31.19
N THR A 342 -7.38 -11.16 30.15
CA THR A 342 -6.51 -11.83 29.19
C THR A 342 -5.15 -11.15 29.21
N THR A 343 -4.11 -11.90 29.56
CA THR A 343 -2.72 -11.47 29.51
C THR A 343 -2.04 -12.11 28.31
N THR A 344 -1.28 -11.33 27.55
CA THR A 344 -0.63 -11.81 26.33
C THR A 344 0.82 -11.35 26.30
N ILE A 345 1.71 -12.26 25.89
CA ILE A 345 3.11 -11.97 25.59
C ILE A 345 3.34 -12.34 24.13
N ASN A 346 3.83 -11.39 23.34
CA ASN A 346 4.12 -11.58 21.92
C ASN A 346 5.60 -11.32 21.63
N TYR A 347 6.16 -12.14 20.74
CA TYR A 347 7.44 -11.91 20.10
C TYR A 347 7.28 -12.03 18.58
N THR A 348 7.77 -11.03 17.86
CA THR A 348 7.72 -10.99 16.39
C THR A 348 9.10 -10.69 15.84
N SER A 349 9.60 -11.59 14.98
CA SER A 349 10.84 -11.37 14.21
C SER A 349 10.46 -11.16 12.75
N THR A 350 10.81 -10.01 12.19
CA THR A 350 10.51 -9.65 10.79
C THR A 350 11.79 -9.46 10.00
N LYS A 351 11.82 -10.01 8.79
CA LYS A 351 12.88 -9.82 7.80
C LYS A 351 12.37 -8.96 6.64
N ASP A 352 13.26 -8.17 6.04
CA ASP A 352 12.99 -7.33 4.87
C ASP A 352 11.88 -6.31 5.16
N ILE A 353 11.93 -5.65 6.32
CA ILE A 353 10.90 -4.68 6.74
C ILE A 353 10.85 -3.54 5.72
N ILE A 354 9.67 -3.23 5.18
CA ILE A 354 9.51 -2.11 4.25
C ILE A 354 9.30 -0.83 5.05
N GLU A 355 10.29 0.07 5.01
CA GLU A 355 10.24 1.39 5.64
C GLU A 355 10.60 2.50 4.65
N SER A 356 10.18 3.72 4.95
CA SER A 356 10.62 4.91 4.18
C SER A 356 12.02 5.32 4.62
N VAL A 357 12.93 5.45 3.67
CA VAL A 357 14.31 5.90 3.89
C VAL A 357 14.59 7.14 3.06
N ILE A 358 15.46 8.00 3.56
CA ILE A 358 15.98 9.14 2.80
C ILE A 358 17.36 8.75 2.28
N GLU A 359 17.49 8.59 0.97
CA GLU A 359 18.77 8.33 0.29
C GLU A 359 19.28 9.64 -0.32
N GLN A 360 20.48 10.07 0.05
CA GLN A 360 21.09 11.28 -0.51
C GLN A 360 21.97 10.95 -1.73
N LYS A 361 21.66 11.55 -2.88
CA LYS A 361 22.40 11.45 -4.14
C LYS A 361 22.90 12.83 -4.53
N GLY A 362 24.12 13.17 -4.11
CA GLY A 362 24.67 14.52 -4.31
C GLY A 362 23.90 15.56 -3.49
N LEU A 363 23.35 16.58 -4.16
CA LEU A 363 22.54 17.63 -3.52
C LEU A 363 21.06 17.25 -3.36
N GLU A 364 20.65 16.10 -3.88
CA GLU A 364 19.26 15.65 -3.89
C GLU A 364 19.03 14.56 -2.84
N ALA A 365 17.89 14.64 -2.14
CA ALA A 365 17.44 13.68 -1.14
C ALA A 365 16.18 12.96 -1.65
N TYR A 366 16.24 11.63 -1.75
CA TYR A 366 15.15 10.80 -2.23
C TYR A 366 14.50 10.05 -1.06
N ASN A 367 13.25 10.39 -0.75
CA ASN A 367 12.42 9.65 0.18
C ASN A 367 11.74 8.48 -0.55
N MET A 368 12.22 7.27 -0.30
CA MET A 368 11.73 6.07 -0.97
C MET A 368 11.49 4.91 0.00
N PRO A 369 10.53 4.01 -0.28
CA PRO A 369 10.41 2.78 0.48
C PRO A 369 11.59 1.85 0.16
N ALA A 370 12.18 1.24 1.19
CA ALA A 370 13.25 0.26 1.07
C ALA A 370 13.05 -0.89 2.05
N ASN A 371 13.59 -2.07 1.72
CA ASN A 371 13.71 -3.16 2.69
C ASN A 371 14.88 -2.84 3.63
N ILE A 372 14.57 -2.66 4.91
CA ILE A 372 15.55 -2.54 6.00
C ILE A 372 15.58 -3.85 6.82
N ALA A 373 16.77 -4.23 7.26
CA ALA A 373 17.09 -5.43 8.05
C ALA A 373 16.88 -6.80 7.36
#